data_AF-A0A1Y3BBS7-F1
#
_entry.id   AF-A0A1Y3BBS7-F1
#
_cell.length_a   1.000
_cell.length_b   1.000
_cell.length_c   1.000
_cell.angle_alpha   90.00
_cell.angle_beta   90.00
_cell.angle_gamma   90.00
#
_symmetry.space_group_name_H-M   'P 1'
#
loop_
_entity.id
_entity.type
_entity.pdbx_description
1 polymer ?
#
loop_
_entity_poly.entity_id
_entity_poly.type
_entity_poly.pdbx_seq_one_letter_code
_entity_poly.pdbx_strand_id
1 'polypeptide(L)'
;MSTKFCKPKEQFVFIINNYDTILGVLLEHKKDGSDEAGTMREQLNKKIMDFIEEMLYPHFGAMISFVKESEVLTEKNDQESLKRLEPRVGELIQNFNNNWRRSLEQISKDIMASFTNFRNGNNIQQIALTQLVQYYHRFQKIVSQSPFSNNPLRSELINIHQLMVEVKKYKTNF
;
A
#
# COMPACT_ATOMS: atom_id res chain seq x y z
N MET A 1 -22.56 11.58 11.44
CA MET A 1 -21.58 11.65 12.54
C MET A 1 -20.15 11.28 12.10
N SER A 2 -19.75 11.54 10.85
CA SER A 2 -18.39 11.22 10.34
C SER A 2 -17.41 12.41 10.39
N THR A 3 -17.92 13.63 10.54
CA THR A 3 -17.15 14.88 10.46
C THR A 3 -16.49 15.33 11.77
N LYS A 4 -16.40 14.45 12.79
CA LYS A 4 -15.88 14.81 14.13
C LYS A 4 -14.55 14.16 14.52
N PHE A 5 -13.90 13.41 13.63
CA PHE A 5 -12.59 12.80 13.94
C PHE A 5 -11.45 13.71 13.49
N CYS A 6 -10.52 13.99 14.40
CA CYS A 6 -9.42 14.93 14.19
C CYS A 6 -8.25 14.33 13.38
N LYS A 7 -8.31 13.03 13.05
CA LYS A 7 -7.28 12.31 12.27
C LYS A 7 -7.93 11.51 11.13
N PRO A 8 -7.47 11.66 9.87
CA PRO A 8 -8.02 10.94 8.70
C PRO A 8 -8.10 9.42 8.90
N LYS A 9 -7.08 8.84 9.56
CA LYS A 9 -6.99 7.40 9.84
C LYS A 9 -8.15 6.84 10.67
N GLU A 10 -8.56 7.53 11.73
CA GLU A 10 -9.65 7.07 12.61
C GLU A 10 -11.01 7.10 11.90
N GLN A 11 -11.18 8.06 10.98
CA GLN A 11 -12.37 8.15 10.16
C GLN A 11 -12.47 6.99 9.16
N PHE A 12 -11.36 6.60 8.52
CA PHE A 12 -11.33 5.45 7.63
C PHE A 12 -11.62 4.15 8.37
N VAL A 13 -11.00 3.95 9.54
CA VAL A 13 -11.24 2.76 10.37
C VAL A 13 -12.71 2.66 10.79
N PHE A 14 -13.31 3.78 11.23
CA PHE A 14 -14.73 3.82 11.56
C PHE A 14 -15.61 3.47 10.37
N ILE A 15 -15.35 4.06 9.20
CA ILE A 15 -16.14 3.78 7.99
C ILE A 15 -15.99 2.32 7.59
N ILE A 16 -14.78 1.78 7.54
CA ILE A 16 -14.52 0.39 7.13
C ILE A 16 -15.20 -0.60 8.09
N ASN A 17 -15.09 -0.41 9.41
CA ASN A 17 -15.75 -1.26 10.39
C ASN A 17 -17.29 -1.21 10.29
N ASN A 18 -17.87 -0.03 10.03
CA ASN A 18 -19.31 0.09 9.85
C ASN A 18 -19.79 -0.56 8.55
N TYR A 19 -19.08 -0.36 7.43
CA TYR A 19 -19.42 -1.01 6.15
C TYR A 19 -19.29 -2.53 6.25
N ASP A 20 -18.28 -3.06 6.95
CA ASP A 20 -18.13 -4.50 7.21
C ASP A 20 -19.29 -5.05 8.04
N THR A 21 -19.70 -4.34 9.09
CA THR A 21 -20.84 -4.73 9.94
C THR A 21 -22.16 -4.74 9.15
N ILE A 22 -22.42 -3.69 8.37
CA ILE A 22 -23.66 -3.61 7.58
C ILE A 22 -23.65 -4.64 6.45
N LEU A 23 -22.51 -4.87 5.78
CA LEU A 23 -22.39 -5.93 4.78
C LEU A 23 -22.60 -7.32 5.38
N GLY A 24 -22.05 -7.59 6.57
CA GLY A 24 -22.29 -8.84 7.30
C GLY A 24 -23.78 -9.10 7.51
N VAL A 25 -24.50 -8.12 8.06
CA VAL A 25 -25.95 -8.23 8.31
C VAL A 25 -26.77 -8.32 7.02
N LEU A 26 -26.37 -7.61 5.95
CA LEU A 26 -27.07 -7.66 4.66
C LEU A 26 -26.89 -9.00 3.96
N LEU A 27 -25.71 -9.61 4.03
CA LEU A 27 -25.42 -10.92 3.45
C LEU A 27 -26.09 -12.06 4.23
N GLU A 28 -26.28 -11.91 5.53
CA GLU A 28 -27.03 -12.90 6.34
C GLU A 28 -28.54 -12.87 6.06
N HIS A 29 -29.12 -11.72 5.66
CA HIS A 29 -30.57 -11.57 5.47
C HIS A 29 -31.05 -11.57 4.02
N LYS A 30 -30.18 -11.37 3.01
CA LYS A 30 -30.55 -11.41 1.60
C LYS A 30 -29.88 -12.60 0.90
N LYS A 31 -30.65 -13.34 0.09
CA LYS A 31 -30.11 -14.28 -0.92
C LYS A 31 -29.05 -13.53 -1.74
N ASP A 32 -27.84 -14.08 -1.77
CA ASP A 32 -26.68 -13.60 -2.51
C ASP A 32 -27.02 -12.81 -3.79
N GLY A 33 -26.51 -11.59 -3.89
CA GLY A 33 -26.37 -10.90 -5.19
C GLY A 33 -27.38 -9.81 -5.53
N SER A 34 -27.84 -8.98 -4.58
CA SER A 34 -28.52 -7.73 -4.96
C SER A 34 -27.49 -6.68 -5.42
N ASP A 35 -27.81 -5.89 -6.47
CA ASP A 35 -26.94 -4.85 -7.04
C ASP A 35 -26.42 -3.86 -5.98
N GLU A 36 -27.20 -3.63 -4.92
CA GLU A 36 -26.81 -2.73 -3.83
C GLU A 36 -25.67 -3.30 -2.98
N ALA A 37 -25.64 -4.62 -2.74
CA ALA A 37 -24.56 -5.26 -1.99
C ALA A 37 -23.24 -5.22 -2.79
N GLY A 38 -23.32 -5.39 -4.11
CA GLY A 38 -22.17 -5.23 -5.02
C GLY A 38 -21.62 -3.79 -4.98
N THR A 39 -22.49 -2.81 -5.14
CA THR A 39 -22.14 -1.38 -5.09
C THR A 39 -21.49 -1.00 -3.75
N MET A 40 -22.04 -1.50 -2.64
CA MET A 40 -21.53 -1.21 -1.30
C MET A 40 -20.17 -1.87 -1.04
N ARG A 41 -19.94 -3.07 -1.59
CA ARG A 41 -18.64 -3.74 -1.55
C ARG A 41 -17.58 -3.00 -2.36
N GLU A 42 -17.92 -2.44 -3.53
CA GLU A 42 -17.00 -1.60 -4.30
C GLU A 42 -16.62 -0.32 -3.54
N GLN A 43 -17.61 0.34 -2.92
CA GLN A 43 -17.35 1.52 -2.10
C GLN A 43 -16.46 1.19 -0.90
N LEU A 44 -16.70 0.05 -0.22
CA LEU A 44 -15.85 -0.44 0.86
C LEU A 44 -14.42 -0.68 0.35
N ASN A 45 -14.25 -1.38 -0.77
CA ASN A 45 -12.93 -1.64 -1.35
C ASN A 45 -12.18 -0.34 -1.67
N LYS A 46 -12.87 0.67 -2.21
CA LYS A 46 -12.26 1.99 -2.45
C LYS A 46 -11.76 2.63 -1.15
N LYS A 47 -12.56 2.55 -0.08
CA LYS A 47 -12.16 3.07 1.24
C LYS A 47 -11.02 2.29 1.89
N ILE A 48 -10.97 0.97 1.68
CA ILE A 48 -9.85 0.14 2.09
C ILE A 48 -8.58 0.57 1.35
N MET A 49 -8.65 0.81 0.03
CA MET A 49 -7.51 1.29 -0.75
C MET A 49 -7.03 2.67 -0.27
N ASP A 50 -7.94 3.62 -0.04
CA ASP A 50 -7.62 4.95 0.50
C ASP A 50 -6.91 4.83 1.87
N PHE A 51 -7.44 3.98 2.76
CA PHE A 51 -6.84 3.70 4.06
C PHE A 51 -5.43 3.10 3.93
N ILE A 52 -5.23 2.17 3.00
CA ILE A 52 -3.93 1.54 2.76
C ILE A 52 -2.92 2.57 2.25
N GLU A 53 -3.30 3.46 1.35
CA GLU A 53 -2.42 4.54 0.92
C GLU A 53 -2.01 5.44 2.10
N GLU A 54 -2.95 5.82 2.96
CA GLU A 54 -2.68 6.58 4.19
C GLU A 54 -1.78 5.84 5.21
N MET A 55 -1.81 4.50 5.20
CA MET A 55 -0.95 3.66 6.04
C MET A 55 0.45 3.49 5.47
N LEU A 56 0.58 3.38 4.13
CA LEU A 56 1.86 3.21 3.46
C LEU A 56 2.64 4.52 3.34
N TYR A 57 1.96 5.66 3.18
CA TYR A 57 2.59 6.95 2.88
C TYR A 57 3.58 7.44 3.95
N PRO A 58 3.33 7.32 5.27
CA PRO A 58 4.29 7.74 6.29
C PRO A 58 5.61 6.97 6.26
N HIS A 59 5.60 5.73 5.77
CA HIS A 59 6.76 4.85 5.74
C HIS A 59 7.47 4.84 4.38
N PHE A 60 6.67 4.81 3.31
CA PHE A 60 7.13 4.59 1.93
C PHE A 60 6.78 5.76 1.00
N GLY A 61 6.29 6.88 1.53
CA GLY A 61 5.80 8.01 0.74
C GLY A 61 6.83 8.55 -0.25
N ALA A 62 8.11 8.65 0.14
CA ALA A 62 9.17 9.09 -0.76
C ALA A 62 9.35 8.13 -1.96
N MET A 63 9.29 6.81 -1.73
CA MET A 63 9.35 5.81 -2.79
C MET A 63 8.09 5.85 -3.67
N ILE A 64 6.91 5.95 -3.06
CA ILE A 64 5.62 5.99 -3.77
C ILE A 64 5.53 7.22 -4.67
N SER A 65 5.87 8.40 -4.14
CA SER A 65 5.88 9.65 -4.89
C SER A 65 6.90 9.60 -6.03
N PHE A 66 8.10 9.06 -5.79
CA PHE A 66 9.08 8.85 -6.85
C PHE A 66 8.57 7.92 -7.95
N VAL A 67 7.92 6.81 -7.60
CA VAL A 67 7.33 5.89 -8.59
C VAL A 67 6.27 6.61 -9.43
N LYS A 68 5.32 7.29 -8.78
CA LYS A 68 4.24 8.02 -9.46
C LYS A 68 4.79 9.14 -10.36
N GLU A 69 5.76 9.92 -9.88
CA GLU A 69 6.40 10.99 -10.65
C GLU A 69 7.18 10.43 -11.85
N SER A 70 7.96 9.37 -11.64
CA SER A 70 8.74 8.74 -12.69
C SER A 70 7.85 8.08 -13.76
N GLU A 71 6.73 7.46 -13.39
CA GLU A 71 5.76 6.90 -14.33
C GLU A 71 5.20 8.00 -15.24
N VAL A 72 4.74 9.11 -14.66
CA VAL A 72 4.20 10.26 -15.42
C VAL A 72 5.25 10.86 -16.36
N LEU A 73 6.49 11.03 -15.90
CA LEU A 73 7.57 11.57 -16.73
C LEU A 73 7.97 10.60 -17.85
N THR A 74 7.93 9.29 -17.58
CA THR A 74 8.18 8.24 -18.58
C THR A 74 7.09 8.25 -19.65
N GLU A 75 5.82 8.37 -19.26
CA GLU A 75 4.69 8.50 -20.19
C GLU A 75 4.78 9.76 -21.06
N LYS A 76 5.29 10.86 -20.51
CA LYS A 76 5.52 12.13 -21.23
C LYS A 76 6.82 12.15 -22.05
N ASN A 77 7.64 11.09 -21.97
CA ASN A 77 8.96 10.99 -22.58
C ASN A 77 9.92 12.15 -22.20
N ASP A 78 9.77 12.71 -20.99
CA ASP A 78 10.60 13.81 -20.50
C ASP A 78 11.86 13.29 -19.80
N GLN A 79 12.88 13.01 -20.62
CA GLN A 79 14.16 12.47 -20.17
C GLN A 79 14.99 13.47 -19.35
N GLU A 80 14.78 14.77 -19.51
CA GLU A 80 15.55 15.78 -18.78
C GLU A 80 15.10 15.83 -17.32
N SER A 81 13.80 15.82 -17.08
CA SER A 81 13.23 15.76 -15.73
C SER A 81 13.56 14.45 -15.02
N LEU A 82 13.56 13.31 -15.73
CA LEU A 82 13.97 12.02 -15.16
C LEU A 82 15.43 12.04 -14.66
N LYS A 83 16.35 12.67 -15.41
CA LYS A 83 17.76 12.80 -14.97
C LYS A 83 17.91 13.60 -13.68
N ARG A 84 17.04 14.60 -13.45
CA ARG A 84 17.06 15.39 -12.20
C ARG A 84 16.65 14.57 -10.97
N LEU A 85 15.91 13.47 -11.17
CA LEU A 85 15.51 12.56 -10.10
C LEU A 85 16.58 11.50 -9.78
N GLU A 86 17.57 11.31 -10.65
CA GLU A 86 18.64 10.32 -10.48
C GLU A 86 19.36 10.38 -9.11
N PRO A 87 19.79 11.54 -8.59
CA PRO A 87 20.48 11.59 -7.30
C PRO A 87 19.60 11.12 -6.12
N ARG A 88 18.27 11.30 -6.21
CA ARG A 88 17.33 10.85 -5.17
C ARG A 88 17.22 9.34 -5.10
N VAL A 89 17.49 8.62 -6.19
CA VAL A 89 17.35 7.15 -6.24
C VAL A 89 18.23 6.47 -5.20
N GLY A 90 19.47 6.94 -5.04
CA GLY A 90 20.41 6.36 -4.07
C GLY A 90 19.90 6.41 -2.65
N GLU A 91 19.44 7.59 -2.22
CA GLU A 91 18.87 7.81 -0.89
C GLU A 91 17.59 6.98 -0.68
N LEU A 92 16.75 6.84 -1.71
CA LEU A 92 15.54 6.02 -1.65
C LEU A 92 15.86 4.54 -1.45
N ILE A 93 16.87 4.00 -2.16
CA ILE A 93 17.30 2.60 -2.02
C ILE A 93 17.80 2.36 -0.59
N GLN A 94 18.71 3.20 -0.10
CA GLN A 94 19.27 3.04 1.24
C GLN A 94 18.20 3.18 2.33
N ASN A 95 17.33 4.19 2.23
CA ASN A 95 16.25 4.39 3.18
C ASN A 95 15.28 3.21 3.19
N PHE A 96 14.91 2.69 2.00
CA PHE A 96 14.06 1.51 1.91
C PHE A 96 14.75 0.31 2.56
N ASN A 97 15.99 0.02 2.19
CA ASN A 97 16.76 -1.13 2.71
C ASN A 97 16.88 -1.15 4.23
N ASN A 98 17.05 0.02 4.85
CA ASN A 98 17.21 0.15 6.30
C ASN A 98 15.88 0.04 7.06
N ASN A 99 14.77 0.52 6.47
CA ASN A 99 13.53 0.75 7.22
C ASN A 99 12.36 -0.15 6.83
N TRP A 100 12.42 -0.87 5.70
CA TRP A 100 11.27 -1.62 5.18
C TRP A 100 10.74 -2.68 6.15
N ARG A 101 11.60 -3.45 6.82
CA ARG A 101 11.18 -4.51 7.77
C ARG A 101 10.44 -3.93 8.97
N ARG A 102 11.02 -2.89 9.59
CA ARG A 102 10.44 -2.20 10.74
C ARG A 102 9.12 -1.53 10.37
N SER A 103 9.07 -0.90 9.21
CA SER A 103 7.86 -0.26 8.70
C SER A 103 6.76 -1.29 8.42
N LEU A 104 7.12 -2.44 7.84
CA LEU A 104 6.20 -3.55 7.58
C LEU A 104 5.55 -4.07 8.88
N GLU A 105 6.37 -4.27 9.92
CA GLU A 105 5.90 -4.71 11.23
C GLU A 105 4.97 -3.66 11.87
N GLN A 106 5.33 -2.37 11.79
CA GLN A 106 4.49 -1.29 12.32
C GLN A 106 3.15 -1.22 11.60
N ILE A 107 3.14 -1.25 10.26
CA ILE A 107 1.92 -1.25 9.47
C ILE A 107 1.04 -2.45 9.82
N SER A 108 1.64 -3.64 9.96
CA SER A 108 0.90 -4.84 10.37
C SER A 108 0.26 -4.67 11.75
N LYS A 109 0.99 -4.16 12.73
CA LYS A 109 0.46 -3.91 14.08
C LYS A 109 -0.67 -2.89 14.06
N ASP A 110 -0.49 -1.79 13.35
CA ASP A 110 -1.48 -0.71 13.26
C ASP A 110 -2.78 -1.19 12.57
N ILE A 111 -2.67 -1.99 11.50
CA ILE A 111 -3.84 -2.59 10.83
C ILE A 111 -4.56 -3.53 11.81
N MET A 112 -3.85 -4.45 12.46
CA MET A 112 -4.47 -5.41 13.37
C MET A 112 -5.07 -4.75 14.62
N ALA A 113 -4.51 -3.63 15.08
CA ALA A 113 -5.06 -2.85 16.18
C ALA A 113 -6.30 -2.02 15.77
N SER A 114 -6.44 -1.70 14.48
CA SER A 114 -7.51 -0.86 13.95
C SER A 114 -8.82 -1.62 13.70
N PHE A 115 -8.75 -2.91 13.41
CA PHE A 115 -9.92 -3.71 13.02
C PHE A 115 -10.26 -4.74 14.11
N THR A 116 -11.46 -4.61 14.69
CA THR A 116 -11.99 -5.57 15.68
C THR A 116 -12.39 -6.91 15.07
N ASN A 117 -12.79 -6.92 13.79
CA ASN A 117 -13.04 -8.15 13.03
C ASN A 117 -11.73 -8.70 12.47
N PHE A 118 -11.29 -9.83 13.01
CA PHE A 118 -10.04 -10.50 12.62
C PHE A 118 -9.99 -10.87 11.13
N ARG A 119 -11.11 -11.33 10.56
CA ARG A 119 -11.19 -11.67 9.13
C ARG A 119 -11.00 -10.43 8.25
N ASN A 120 -11.62 -9.32 8.64
CA ASN A 120 -11.48 -8.05 7.91
C ASN A 120 -10.06 -7.47 8.05
N GLY A 121 -9.51 -7.48 9.27
CA GLY A 121 -8.11 -7.08 9.54
C GLY A 121 -7.12 -7.86 8.68
N ASN A 122 -7.26 -9.19 8.62
CA ASN A 122 -6.43 -10.03 7.75
C ASN A 122 -6.59 -9.68 6.27
N ASN A 123 -7.83 -9.49 5.78
CA ASN A 123 -8.05 -9.11 4.38
C ASN A 123 -7.36 -7.77 4.05
N ILE A 124 -7.55 -6.75 4.89
CA ILE A 124 -6.94 -5.42 4.70
C ILE A 124 -5.42 -5.50 4.77
N GLN A 125 -4.87 -6.28 5.71
CA GLN A 125 -3.45 -6.54 5.80
C GLN A 125 -2.91 -7.18 4.52
N GLN A 126 -3.61 -8.18 3.97
CA GLN A 126 -3.20 -8.81 2.71
C GLN A 126 -3.21 -7.81 1.54
N ILE A 127 -4.22 -6.96 1.44
CA ILE A 127 -4.29 -5.92 0.40
C ILE A 127 -3.14 -4.92 0.59
N ALA A 128 -2.84 -4.51 1.82
CA ALA A 128 -1.76 -3.57 2.13
C ALA A 128 -0.39 -4.12 1.72
N LEU A 129 -0.10 -5.36 2.09
CA LEU A 129 1.15 -6.04 1.74
C LEU A 129 1.27 -6.25 0.23
N THR A 130 0.16 -6.61 -0.44
CA THR A 130 0.12 -6.75 -1.90
C THR A 130 0.41 -5.42 -2.58
N GLN A 131 -0.19 -4.32 -2.10
CA GLN A 131 0.03 -2.99 -2.63
C GLN A 131 1.48 -2.53 -2.47
N LEU A 132 2.11 -2.82 -1.31
CA LEU A 132 3.52 -2.53 -1.08
C LEU A 132 4.42 -3.28 -2.07
N VAL A 133 4.18 -4.57 -2.29
CA VAL A 133 4.95 -5.39 -3.25
C VAL A 133 4.81 -4.83 -4.67
N GLN A 134 3.60 -4.40 -5.07
CA GLN A 134 3.37 -3.78 -6.38
C GLN A 134 4.13 -2.46 -6.53
N TYR A 135 4.10 -1.58 -5.52
CA TYR A 135 4.88 -0.34 -5.54
C TYR A 135 6.38 -0.62 -5.63
N TYR A 136 6.88 -1.58 -4.86
CA TYR A 136 8.29 -1.96 -4.89
C TYR A 136 8.71 -2.56 -6.24
N HIS A 137 7.88 -3.42 -6.83
CA HIS A 137 8.14 -3.98 -8.16
C HIS A 137 8.23 -2.89 -9.23
N ARG A 138 7.31 -1.91 -9.19
CA ARG A 138 7.36 -0.74 -10.08
C ARG A 138 8.61 0.09 -9.85
N PHE A 139 8.98 0.34 -8.59
CA PHE A 139 10.22 1.02 -8.23
C PHE A 139 11.45 0.33 -8.82
N GLN A 140 11.58 -0.99 -8.64
CA GLN A 140 12.68 -1.75 -9.23
C GLN A 140 12.71 -1.68 -10.76
N LYS A 141 11.54 -1.72 -11.41
CA LYS A 141 11.42 -1.59 -12.86
C LYS A 141 11.93 -0.22 -13.34
N ILE A 142 11.51 0.86 -12.68
CA ILE A 142 11.92 2.24 -13.00
C ILE A 142 13.43 2.41 -12.80
N VAL A 143 13.95 2.00 -11.63
CA VAL A 143 15.39 2.09 -11.33
C VAL A 143 16.25 1.25 -12.28
N SER A 144 15.66 0.23 -12.91
CA SER A 144 16.33 -0.60 -13.92
C SER A 144 16.38 0.03 -15.32
N GLN A 145 15.68 1.14 -15.55
CA GLN A 145 15.62 1.84 -16.84
C GLN A 145 16.55 3.05 -16.86
N SER A 146 16.94 3.50 -18.05
CA SER A 146 17.64 4.78 -18.24
C SER A 146 16.73 5.94 -17.82
N PRO A 147 17.25 7.00 -17.14
CA PRO A 147 18.65 7.28 -16.81
C PRO A 147 19.16 6.62 -15.52
N PHE A 148 18.28 5.99 -14.73
CA PHE A 148 18.60 5.46 -13.39
C PHE A 148 19.47 4.20 -13.39
N SER A 149 19.53 3.48 -14.52
CA SER A 149 20.24 2.21 -14.66
C SER A 149 21.74 2.27 -14.33
N ASN A 150 22.34 3.46 -14.38
CA ASN A 150 23.76 3.69 -14.12
C ASN A 150 24.08 3.90 -12.62
N ASN A 151 23.06 3.93 -11.75
CA ASN A 151 23.28 4.17 -10.33
C ASN A 151 23.97 2.95 -9.67
N PRO A 152 25.15 3.13 -9.02
CA PRO A 152 25.91 2.03 -8.41
C PRO A 152 25.16 1.34 -7.25
N LEU A 153 24.29 2.08 -6.55
CA LEU A 153 23.50 1.57 -5.42
C LEU A 153 22.35 0.66 -5.87
N ARG A 154 22.10 0.52 -7.18
CA ARG A 154 21.13 -0.44 -7.72
C ARG A 154 21.42 -1.87 -7.27
N SER A 155 22.70 -2.21 -7.13
CA SER A 155 23.13 -3.54 -6.65
C SER A 155 22.70 -3.83 -5.21
N GLU A 156 22.40 -2.79 -4.43
CA GLU A 156 21.92 -2.91 -3.05
C GLU A 156 20.40 -3.11 -2.97
N LEU A 157 19.66 -3.03 -4.09
CA LEU A 157 18.21 -3.28 -4.08
C LEU A 157 17.90 -4.66 -3.53
N ILE A 158 17.04 -4.71 -2.52
CA ILE A 158 16.54 -5.98 -1.98
C ILE A 158 15.86 -6.78 -3.08
N ASN A 159 16.15 -8.07 -3.17
CA ASN A 159 15.49 -8.93 -4.11
C ASN A 159 13.97 -8.97 -3.81
N ILE A 160 13.12 -8.78 -4.82
CA ILE A 160 11.66 -8.85 -4.65
C ILE A 160 11.21 -10.18 -4.01
N HIS A 161 11.94 -11.28 -4.24
CA HIS A 161 11.69 -12.56 -3.59
C HIS A 161 11.88 -12.50 -2.08
N GLN A 162 12.90 -11.78 -1.60
CA GLN A 162 13.12 -11.58 -0.16
C GLN A 162 11.97 -10.77 0.47
N LEU A 163 11.48 -9.73 -0.21
CA LEU A 163 10.29 -8.98 0.21
C LEU A 163 9.05 -9.90 0.23
N MET A 164 8.84 -10.70 -0.81
CA MET A 164 7.72 -11.65 -0.88
C MET A 164 7.77 -12.72 0.20
N VAL A 165 8.96 -13.25 0.54
CA VAL A 165 9.14 -14.23 1.61
C VAL A 165 8.78 -13.63 2.97
N GLU A 166 9.22 -12.40 3.26
CA GLU A 166 8.82 -11.70 4.48
C GLU A 166 7.31 -11.44 4.51
N VAL A 167 6.73 -10.92 3.43
CA VAL A 167 5.28 -10.69 3.31
C VAL A 167 4.48 -11.99 3.53
N LYS A 168 4.97 -13.14 3.06
CA LYS A 168 4.32 -14.44 3.27
C LYS A 168 4.26 -14.85 4.75
N LYS A 169 5.19 -14.42 5.61
CA LYS A 169 5.10 -14.71 7.06
C LYS A 169 3.84 -14.13 7.68
N TYR A 170 3.39 -12.99 7.16
CA TYR A 170 2.16 -12.32 7.60
C TYR A 170 0.89 -12.95 6.99
N LYS A 171 1.00 -13.87 6.03
CA LYS A 171 -0.13 -14.69 5.55
C LYS A 171 -0.41 -15.87 6.46
N THR A 172 0.63 -16.47 7.03
CA THR A 172 0.55 -17.77 7.74
C THR A 172 0.53 -17.61 9.26
N ASN A 173 0.74 -16.41 9.79
CA ASN A 173 0.86 -16.23 11.23
C ASN A 173 -0.43 -16.40 12.02
N PHE A 174 -1.60 -16.64 11.39
CA PHE A 174 -2.85 -17.02 12.06
C PHE A 174 -3.82 -17.74 11.12
#